data_AF-A0A3M0WXJ8-F1
#
_entry.id   AF-A0A3M0WXJ8-F1
#
_cell.length_a   1.000
_cell.length_b   1.000
_cell.length_c   1.000
_cell.angle_alpha   90.00
_cell.angle_beta   90.00
_cell.angle_gamma   90.00
#
_symmetry.space_group_name_H-M   'P 1'
#
loop_
_entity.id
_entity.type
_entity.pdbx_description
1 polymer ?
#
loop_
_entity_poly.entity_id
_entity_poly.type
_entity_poly.pdbx_seq_one_letter_code
_entity_poly.pdbx_strand_id
1 'polypeptide(L)'
;MIDSQHKTLLPFILIGLVVFAMFVGIAWYQEHDQLSNTEVLSVSAPQIDDYQSDIKVILQDYKETGDAKTAYSALLLERVPAEYKELHLRLVLLFARADSLDIFSEIDKLSAQYNWLKM
;
A
#
# COMPACT_ATOMS: atom_id res chain seq x y z
N MET A 1 26.48 -10.68 71.24
CA MET A 1 25.76 -9.41 71.04
C MET A 1 26.08 -8.89 69.64
N ILE A 2 25.61 -9.59 68.62
CA ILE A 2 25.73 -9.19 67.21
C ILE A 2 24.52 -9.83 66.53
N ASP A 3 23.40 -9.11 66.44
CA ASP A 3 22.33 -9.46 65.49
C ASP A 3 21.23 -8.40 65.54
N SER A 4 21.28 -7.46 64.60
CA SER A 4 20.12 -6.64 64.17
C SER A 4 20.46 -5.72 62.99
N GLN A 5 21.73 -5.48 62.69
CA GLN A 5 22.13 -4.47 61.71
C GLN A 5 21.99 -4.92 60.23
N HIS A 6 21.86 -6.23 59.96
CA HIS A 6 21.73 -6.76 58.59
C HIS A 6 20.28 -6.83 58.07
N LYS A 7 19.26 -6.68 58.92
CA LYS A 7 17.85 -6.83 58.51
C LYS A 7 17.22 -5.58 57.91
N THR A 8 17.78 -4.39 58.18
CA THR A 8 17.24 -3.11 57.69
C THR A 8 17.78 -2.70 56.31
N LEU A 9 18.89 -3.29 55.86
CA LEU A 9 19.51 -3.00 54.55
C LEU A 9 18.95 -3.88 53.41
N LEU A 10 18.39 -5.04 53.74
CA LEU A 10 17.85 -5.99 52.79
C LEU A 10 16.76 -5.42 51.86
N PRO A 11 15.77 -4.60 52.33
CA PRO A 11 14.78 -4.04 51.42
C PRO A 11 15.38 -3.04 50.42
N PHE A 12 16.38 -2.26 50.82
CA PHE A 12 17.03 -1.29 49.94
C PHE A 12 17.87 -1.96 48.85
N ILE A 13 18.57 -3.04 49.19
CA ILE A 13 19.32 -3.84 48.21
C ILE A 13 18.37 -4.49 47.20
N LEU A 14 17.21 -4.98 47.67
CA LEU A 14 16.20 -5.57 46.80
C LEU A 14 15.63 -4.54 45.80
N ILE A 15 15.31 -3.34 46.27
CA ILE A 15 14.82 -2.24 45.42
C ILE A 15 15.88 -1.87 44.38
N GLY A 16 17.14 -1.71 44.79
CA GLY A 16 18.25 -1.43 43.88
C GLY A 16 18.41 -2.52 42.80
N LEU A 17 18.27 -3.78 43.17
CA LEU A 17 18.39 -4.91 42.24
C LEU A 17 17.23 -4.96 41.24
N VAL A 18 16.00 -4.66 41.65
CA VAL A 18 14.84 -4.58 40.75
C VAL A 18 14.99 -3.44 39.75
N VAL A 19 15.40 -2.26 40.21
CA VAL A 19 15.65 -1.11 39.32
C VAL A 19 16.78 -1.44 38.34
N PHE A 20 17.87 -2.04 38.82
CA PHE A 20 18.98 -2.47 37.97
C PHE A 20 18.52 -3.50 36.92
N ALA A 21 17.78 -4.53 37.31
CA ALA A 21 17.24 -5.53 36.38
C ALA A 21 16.30 -4.90 35.34
N MET A 22 15.52 -3.89 35.72
CA MET A 22 14.67 -3.13 34.79
C MET A 22 15.50 -2.35 33.77
N PHE A 23 16.57 -1.66 34.20
CA PHE A 23 17.48 -0.96 33.30
C PHE A 23 18.21 -1.90 32.35
N VAL A 24 18.67 -3.06 32.84
CA VAL A 24 19.27 -4.09 31.98
C VAL A 24 18.24 -4.60 30.98
N GLY A 25 17.00 -4.90 31.40
CA GLY A 25 15.93 -5.32 30.49
C GLY A 25 15.66 -4.31 29.37
N ILE A 26 15.61 -3.01 29.69
CA ILE A 26 15.41 -1.94 28.71
C ILE A 26 16.59 -1.84 27.73
N ALA A 27 17.83 -1.91 28.24
CA ALA A 27 19.03 -1.84 27.40
C ALA A 27 19.11 -3.02 26.42
N TRP A 28 18.80 -4.24 26.89
CA TRP A 28 18.73 -5.43 26.04
C TRP A 28 17.56 -5.38 25.04
N TYR A 29 16.45 -4.74 25.39
CA TYR A 29 15.33 -4.54 24.46
C TYR A 29 15.69 -3.56 23.33
N GLN A 30 16.41 -2.48 23.63
CA GLN A 30 16.85 -1.52 22.61
C GLN A 30 17.87 -2.09 21.62
N GLU A 31 18.71 -3.04 22.05
CA GLU A 31 19.71 -3.65 21.17
C GLU A 31 19.10 -4.70 20.22
N HIS A 32 17.94 -5.28 20.56
CA HIS A 32 17.23 -6.22 19.69
C HIS A 32 16.33 -5.58 18.62
N ASP A 33 16.01 -4.28 18.72
CA ASP A 33 15.23 -3.56 17.69
C ASP A 33 16.09 -3.05 16.51
N GLN A 34 17.42 -3.20 16.54
CA GLN A 34 18.31 -2.77 15.44
C GLN A 34 18.62 -3.86 14.39
N LEU A 35 17.97 -5.03 14.44
CA LEU A 35 18.04 -6.04 13.38
C LEU A 35 16.72 -6.25 12.64
N SER A 36 15.74 -5.36 12.82
CA SER A 36 14.72 -5.18 11.81
C SER A 36 15.29 -4.26 10.75
N ASN A 37 16.10 -4.83 9.84
CA ASN A 37 16.07 -4.41 8.46
C ASN A 37 14.61 -4.53 8.03
N THR A 38 13.84 -3.50 8.32
CA THR A 38 12.65 -3.19 7.56
C THR A 38 13.26 -2.83 6.22
N GLU A 39 13.49 -3.85 5.39
CA GLU A 39 13.19 -3.72 3.97
C GLU A 39 11.78 -3.14 3.97
N VAL A 40 11.72 -1.82 4.00
CA VAL A 40 10.57 -1.11 3.51
C VAL A 40 10.49 -1.71 2.13
N LEU A 41 9.55 -2.65 1.94
CA LEU A 41 9.08 -3.02 0.62
C LEU A 41 8.78 -1.67 0.01
N SER A 42 9.74 -1.17 -0.77
CA SER A 42 9.59 0.01 -1.58
C SER A 42 8.60 -0.48 -2.60
N VAL A 43 7.32 -0.42 -2.25
CA VAL A 43 6.22 -0.65 -3.15
C VAL A 43 6.36 0.53 -4.10
N SER A 44 7.17 0.34 -5.14
CA SER A 44 7.36 1.33 -6.17
C SER A 44 5.98 1.78 -6.58
N ALA A 45 5.74 3.08 -6.46
CA ALA A 45 4.53 3.67 -6.98
C ALA A 45 4.40 3.24 -8.45
N PRO A 46 3.19 2.85 -8.89
CA PRO A 46 2.98 2.47 -10.28
C PRO A 46 3.47 3.60 -11.17
N GLN A 47 4.34 3.27 -12.13
CA GLN A 47 4.86 4.25 -13.06
C GLN A 47 3.72 4.70 -13.96
N ILE A 48 3.66 6.00 -14.21
CA ILE A 48 2.61 6.62 -15.02
C ILE A 48 2.63 6.05 -16.44
N ASP A 49 3.83 5.90 -17.02
CA ASP A 49 3.99 5.42 -18.39
C ASP A 49 3.51 3.97 -18.54
N ASP A 50 3.81 3.11 -17.56
CA ASP A 50 3.34 1.72 -17.53
C ASP A 50 1.81 1.68 -17.47
N TYR A 51 1.20 2.40 -16.53
CA TYR A 51 -0.25 2.50 -16.41
C TYR A 51 -0.93 2.98 -17.70
N GLN A 52 -0.38 4.02 -18.34
CA GLN A 52 -0.96 4.53 -19.60
C GLN A 52 -0.86 3.51 -20.74
N SER A 53 0.25 2.78 -20.82
CA SER A 53 0.45 1.70 -21.79
C SER A 53 -0.55 0.57 -21.55
N ASP A 54 -0.69 0.13 -20.31
CA ASP A 54 -1.57 -0.99 -19.94
C ASP A 54 -3.04 -0.67 -20.22
N ILE A 55 -3.48 0.55 -19.88
CA ILE A 55 -4.83 1.01 -20.24
C ILE A 55 -5.04 1.02 -21.75
N LYS A 56 -4.03 1.43 -22.54
CA LYS A 56 -4.15 1.40 -24.00
C LYS A 56 -4.32 -0.01 -24.54
N VAL A 57 -3.57 -0.96 -24.01
CA VAL A 57 -3.69 -2.38 -24.38
C VAL A 57 -5.09 -2.88 -24.06
N ILE A 58 -5.60 -2.64 -22.86
CA ILE A 58 -6.95 -3.09 -22.44
C ILE A 58 -8.03 -2.55 -23.37
N LEU A 59 -7.96 -1.26 -23.72
CA LEU A 59 -8.96 -0.63 -24.59
C LEU A 59 -8.82 -1.08 -26.05
N GLN A 60 -7.59 -1.35 -26.51
CA GLN A 60 -7.37 -1.93 -27.84
C GLN A 60 -7.92 -3.36 -27.92
N ASP A 61 -7.66 -4.19 -26.91
CA ASP A 61 -8.21 -5.54 -26.83
C ASP A 61 -9.74 -5.51 -26.81
N TYR A 62 -10.34 -4.55 -26.10
CA TYR A 62 -11.78 -4.32 -26.16
C TYR A 62 -12.25 -3.92 -27.57
N LYS A 63 -11.52 -3.05 -28.26
CA LYS A 63 -11.84 -2.62 -29.63
C LYS A 63 -11.85 -3.79 -30.62
N GLU A 64 -10.95 -4.75 -30.43
CA GLU A 64 -10.83 -5.93 -31.28
C GLU A 64 -11.86 -7.01 -30.95
N THR A 65 -12.15 -7.21 -29.67
CA THR A 65 -13.00 -8.33 -29.20
C THR A 65 -14.46 -7.94 -28.93
N GLY A 66 -14.71 -6.69 -28.56
CA GLY A 66 -15.99 -6.22 -28.02
C GLY A 66 -16.32 -6.75 -26.62
N ASP A 67 -15.41 -7.49 -25.96
CA ASP A 67 -15.68 -8.11 -24.66
C ASP A 67 -15.44 -7.13 -23.50
N ALA A 68 -16.51 -6.45 -23.11
CA ALA A 68 -16.48 -5.51 -22.00
C ALA A 68 -16.19 -6.16 -20.64
N LYS A 69 -16.55 -7.43 -20.44
CA LYS A 69 -16.35 -8.14 -19.17
C LYS A 69 -14.87 -8.45 -18.95
N THR A 70 -14.19 -8.85 -20.02
CA THR A 70 -12.74 -9.08 -19.99
C THR A 70 -12.00 -7.76 -19.73
N ALA A 71 -12.37 -6.69 -20.43
CA ALA A 71 -11.79 -5.36 -20.19
C ALA A 71 -12.04 -4.83 -18.77
N TYR A 72 -13.26 -5.00 -18.23
CA TYR A 72 -13.57 -4.68 -16.83
C TYR A 72 -12.68 -5.44 -15.84
N SER A 73 -12.52 -6.75 -16.07
CA SER A 73 -11.72 -7.60 -15.20
C SER A 73 -10.24 -7.21 -15.23
N ALA A 74 -9.72 -6.84 -16.41
CA ALA A 74 -8.36 -6.33 -16.57
C ALA A 74 -8.15 -5.00 -15.83
N LEU A 75 -9.09 -4.06 -15.95
CA LEU A 75 -9.03 -2.78 -15.24
C LEU A 75 -8.95 -2.96 -13.72
N LEU A 76 -9.71 -3.91 -13.15
CA LEU A 76 -9.70 -4.15 -11.69
C LEU A 76 -8.36 -4.66 -11.14
N LEU A 77 -7.50 -5.22 -11.99
CA LEU A 77 -6.19 -5.74 -11.59
C LEU A 77 -5.09 -4.68 -11.65
N GLU A 78 -5.39 -3.53 -12.25
CA GLU A 78 -4.40 -2.52 -12.59
C GLU A 78 -3.96 -1.71 -11.36
N ARG A 79 -2.66 -1.37 -11.29
CA ARG A 79 -2.13 -0.52 -10.22
C ARG A 79 -2.23 0.93 -10.64
N VAL A 80 -3.07 1.69 -9.94
CA VAL A 80 -3.44 3.04 -10.36
C VAL A 80 -2.55 4.11 -9.72
N PRO A 81 -1.83 4.94 -10.51
CA PRO A 81 -1.14 6.13 -10.02
C PRO A 81 -2.13 7.12 -9.39
N ALA A 82 -1.68 7.87 -8.37
CA ALA A 82 -2.56 8.76 -7.61
C ALA A 82 -3.29 9.79 -8.50
N GLU A 83 -2.63 10.29 -9.55
CA GLU A 83 -3.15 11.27 -10.51
C GLU A 83 -4.25 10.74 -11.44
N TYR A 84 -4.35 9.42 -11.64
CA TYR A 84 -5.33 8.81 -12.54
C TYR A 84 -6.46 8.07 -11.83
N LYS A 85 -6.57 8.16 -10.50
CA LYS A 85 -7.62 7.45 -9.75
C LYS A 85 -9.03 7.78 -10.24
N GLU A 86 -9.30 9.05 -10.55
CA GLU A 86 -10.61 9.46 -11.05
C GLU A 86 -10.89 8.91 -12.45
N LEU A 87 -9.92 9.01 -13.35
CA LEU A 87 -10.02 8.45 -14.69
C LEU A 87 -10.24 6.94 -14.64
N HIS A 88 -9.44 6.24 -13.84
CA HIS A 88 -9.53 4.79 -13.69
C HIS A 88 -10.90 4.36 -13.19
N LEU A 89 -11.41 5.04 -12.16
CA LEU A 89 -12.76 4.78 -11.65
C LEU A 89 -13.83 4.98 -12.73
N ARG A 90 -13.71 6.04 -13.54
CA ARG A 90 -14.64 6.28 -14.66
C ARG A 90 -14.58 5.16 -15.70
N LEU A 91 -13.38 4.67 -16.05
CA LEU A 91 -13.21 3.54 -16.96
C LEU A 91 -13.84 2.26 -16.38
N VAL A 92 -13.56 1.94 -15.11
CA VAL A 92 -14.14 0.77 -14.43
C VAL A 92 -15.67 0.84 -14.44
N LEU A 93 -16.25 2.01 -14.13
CA LEU A 93 -17.70 2.20 -14.15
C LEU A 93 -18.32 2.12 -15.55
N LEU A 94 -17.59 2.60 -16.57
CA LEU A 94 -18.01 2.51 -17.97
C LEU A 94 -18.13 1.05 -18.40
N PHE A 95 -17.09 0.26 -18.17
CA PHE A 95 -17.07 -1.15 -18.51
C PHE A 95 -18.01 -2.00 -17.65
N ALA A 96 -18.28 -1.59 -16.39
CA ALA A 96 -19.30 -2.21 -15.55
C ALA A 96 -20.73 -2.01 -16.08
N ARG A 97 -20.96 -0.99 -16.92
CA ARG A 97 -22.27 -0.61 -17.47
C ARG A 97 -22.35 -0.75 -18.98
N ALA A 98 -21.49 -1.58 -19.56
CA ALA A 98 -21.36 -1.78 -21.00
C ALA A 98 -22.68 -2.03 -21.73
N ASP A 99 -23.61 -2.76 -21.10
CA ASP A 99 -24.91 -3.10 -21.68
C ASP A 99 -25.83 -1.89 -21.93
N SER A 100 -25.50 -0.72 -21.37
CA SER A 100 -26.34 0.48 -21.35
C SER A 100 -25.72 1.71 -22.00
N LEU A 101 -24.44 1.63 -22.41
CA LEU A 101 -23.67 2.78 -22.87
C LEU A 101 -22.86 2.45 -24.12
N ASP A 102 -22.72 3.45 -25.00
CA ASP A 102 -21.72 3.40 -26.06
C ASP A 102 -20.34 3.71 -25.45
N ILE A 103 -19.58 2.65 -25.18
CA ILE A 103 -18.27 2.72 -24.55
C ILE A 103 -17.30 3.58 -25.37
N PHE A 104 -17.31 3.48 -26.71
CA PHE A 104 -16.39 4.25 -27.55
C PHE A 104 -16.69 5.74 -27.48
N SER A 105 -17.97 6.12 -27.55
CA SER A 105 -18.37 7.52 -27.41
C SER A 105 -17.94 8.11 -26.05
N GLU A 106 -18.03 7.33 -24.97
CA GLU A 106 -17.60 7.79 -23.64
C GLU A 106 -16.07 7.86 -23.50
N ILE A 107 -15.32 6.93 -24.10
CA ILE A 107 -13.86 6.99 -24.16
C ILE A 107 -13.41 8.24 -24.94
N ASP A 108 -14.07 8.58 -26.05
CA ASP A 108 -13.76 9.78 -26.82
C ASP A 108 -13.95 11.05 -25.98
N LYS A 109 -15.00 11.11 -25.15
CA LYS A 109 -15.20 12.23 -24.20
C LYS A 109 -14.10 12.30 -23.14
N LEU A 110 -13.61 11.16 -22.66
CA LEU A 110 -12.48 11.11 -21.73
C LEU A 110 -11.18 11.55 -22.41
N SER A 111 -10.98 11.21 -23.69
CA SER A 111 -9.80 11.57 -24.47
C SER A 111 -9.62 13.09 -24.65
N ALA A 112 -10.70 13.86 -24.54
CA ALA A 112 -10.65 15.33 -24.56
C ALA A 112 -9.98 15.91 -23.31
N GLN A 113 -10.08 15.21 -22.18
CA GLN A 113 -9.44 15.59 -20.90
C GLN A 113 -8.07 14.93 -20.74
N TYR A 114 -7.90 13.72 -21.29
CA TYR A 114 -6.69 12.93 -21.19
C TYR A 114 -6.18 12.61 -22.60
N ASN A 115 -5.34 13.48 -23.15
CA ASN A 115 -4.90 13.38 -24.55
C ASN A 115 -4.20 12.05 -24.90
N TRP A 116 -3.58 11.39 -23.91
CA TRP A 116 -2.90 10.11 -24.12
C TRP A 116 -3.88 8.95 -24.36
N LEU A 117 -5.17 9.10 -24.04
CA LEU A 117 -6.22 8.10 -24.25
C LEU A 117 -6.75 8.04 -25.70
N LYS A 118 -6.31 8.94 -26.58
CA LYS A 118 -6.72 8.93 -27.99
C LYS A 118 -6.21 7.66 -28.69
N MET A 119 -7.10 6.97 -29.41
CA MET A 119 -6.90 5.68 -30.08
C MET A 119 -7.31 5.70 -31.55
#